data_AF-A0A6P4F9E5-F1
#
_entry.id   AF-A0A6P4F9E5-F1
#
_cell.length_a   1.000
_cell.length_b   1.000
_cell.length_c   1.000
_cell.angle_alpha   90.00
_cell.angle_beta   90.00
_cell.angle_gamma   90.00
#
_symmetry.space_group_name_H-M   'P 1'
#
loop_
_entity.id
_entity.type
_entity.pdbx_description
1 polymer ?
#
loop_
_entity_poly.entity_id
_entity_poly.type
_entity_poly.pdbx_seq_one_letter_code
_entity_poly.pdbx_strand_id
1 'polypeptide(L)'
;MLQLHNFILYNFIHMAKLSHVFILHCWSMDSLAHLATLAQSKNVFTQFQPLDSSLHFNDNFLNHNILKLGVFLDINCNQSDVVLKMASAKRLYSHRYHWLIYDSTMDFSQIETHFKEAQLFVDTDLTYVTHDPNTENFILYDLHNKGRQLGAKLNITADREINCNERECRVKRYLSDLHTRNLLQHRKSFTGLTMRATAVVTALPLNSSIEKIFEFMEAKDRLYLDTYGRLGYQARQPLRDMLDCKFKYIFRDRWSDGNATGGMIGDLILDVADLAIAPFIYSFDRGIFLQPLTKFSVFREMCMFRNPRSVSAGLSATEFLQPFSGGVWLTF
;
A
#
# COMPACT_ATOMS: atom_id res chain seq x y z
N MET A 1 2.43 -9.56 35.60
CA MET A 1 1.07 -9.51 35.01
C MET A 1 0.39 -8.14 35.14
N LEU A 2 0.25 -7.56 36.32
CA LEU A 2 -0.48 -6.29 36.49
C LEU A 2 0.18 -5.12 35.73
N GLN A 3 1.51 -5.01 35.78
CA GLN A 3 2.29 -4.06 34.97
C GLN A 3 2.06 -4.24 33.46
N LEU A 4 2.00 -5.49 32.98
CA LEU A 4 1.73 -5.82 31.58
C LEU A 4 0.31 -5.39 31.16
N HIS A 5 -0.70 -5.62 31.99
CA HIS A 5 -2.07 -5.16 31.71
C HIS A 5 -2.14 -3.63 31.60
N ASN A 6 -1.48 -2.91 32.51
CA ASN A 6 -1.38 -1.45 32.44
C ASN A 6 -0.64 -0.98 31.19
N PHE A 7 0.46 -1.66 30.84
CA PHE A 7 1.23 -1.39 29.64
C PHE A 7 0.38 -1.55 28.36
N ILE A 8 -0.32 -2.66 28.23
CA ILE A 8 -1.20 -2.97 27.09
C ILE A 8 -2.23 -1.84 26.90
N LEU A 9 -2.94 -1.48 27.97
CA LEU A 9 -3.92 -0.41 27.89
C LEU A 9 -3.27 0.97 27.65
N TYR A 10 -2.10 1.22 28.23
CA TYR A 10 -1.39 2.47 27.99
C TYR A 10 -1.00 2.63 26.52
N ASN A 11 -0.46 1.58 25.92
CA ASN A 11 -0.10 1.57 24.51
C ASN A 11 -1.33 1.79 23.62
N PHE A 12 -2.40 1.01 23.78
CA PHE A 12 -3.58 1.16 22.92
C PHE A 12 -4.32 2.48 23.13
N ILE A 13 -4.54 2.92 24.37
CA ILE A 13 -5.34 4.13 24.66
C ILE A 13 -4.54 5.40 24.42
N HIS A 14 -3.34 5.51 25.00
CA HIS A 14 -2.59 6.76 25.01
C HIS A 14 -1.69 6.92 23.80
N MET A 15 -1.05 5.84 23.34
CA MET A 15 -0.13 5.91 22.19
C MET A 15 -0.89 5.76 20.87
N ALA A 16 -1.63 4.66 20.71
CA ALA A 16 -2.32 4.33 19.46
C ALA A 16 -3.71 5.00 19.31
N LYS A 17 -4.30 5.50 20.42
CA LYS A 17 -5.64 6.10 20.47
C LYS A 17 -6.74 5.16 19.96
N LEU A 18 -6.70 3.92 20.42
CA LEU A 18 -7.62 2.85 20.06
C LEU A 18 -8.48 2.45 21.25
N SER A 19 -9.75 2.16 20.97
CA SER A 19 -10.74 1.69 21.95
C SER A 19 -11.20 0.26 21.70
N HIS A 20 -10.81 -0.36 20.59
CA HIS A 20 -11.13 -1.75 20.27
C HIS A 20 -9.84 -2.55 20.19
N VAL A 21 -9.77 -3.60 21.01
CA VAL A 21 -8.57 -4.40 21.18
C VAL A 21 -8.92 -5.88 21.12
N PHE A 22 -8.18 -6.62 20.32
CA PHE A 22 -8.24 -8.07 20.22
C PHE A 22 -6.99 -8.67 20.86
N ILE A 23 -7.17 -9.53 21.86
CA ILE A 23 -6.11 -10.08 22.69
C ILE A 23 -5.95 -11.56 22.39
N LEU A 24 -4.81 -11.93 21.81
CA LEU A 24 -4.39 -13.30 21.56
C LEU A 24 -3.41 -13.74 22.65
N HIS A 25 -3.81 -14.71 23.49
CA HIS A 25 -3.13 -15.01 24.74
C HIS A 25 -3.16 -16.50 25.10
N CYS A 26 -2.39 -16.90 26.10
CA CYS A 26 -2.46 -18.21 26.77
C CYS A 26 -2.56 -18.07 28.30
N TRP A 27 -3.05 -16.92 28.78
CA TRP A 27 -3.18 -16.60 30.21
C TRP A 27 -4.37 -17.26 30.90
N SER A 28 -4.32 -17.30 32.24
CA SER A 28 -5.39 -17.79 33.10
C SER A 28 -6.64 -16.89 33.09
N MET A 29 -7.80 -17.46 33.40
CA MET A 29 -9.07 -16.72 33.50
C MET A 29 -9.01 -15.55 34.48
N ASP A 30 -8.30 -15.69 35.61
CA ASP A 30 -8.15 -14.60 36.59
C ASP A 30 -7.42 -13.39 35.99
N SER A 31 -6.38 -13.64 35.18
CA SER A 31 -5.62 -12.59 34.50
C SER A 31 -6.50 -11.87 33.47
N LEU A 32 -7.33 -12.62 32.75
CA LEU A 32 -8.27 -12.08 31.76
C LEU A 32 -9.37 -11.25 32.42
N ALA A 33 -9.97 -11.74 33.51
CA ALA A 33 -10.99 -11.01 34.27
C ALA A 33 -10.45 -9.68 34.81
N HIS A 34 -9.21 -9.69 35.30
CA HIS A 34 -8.52 -8.47 35.73
C HIS A 34 -8.34 -7.48 34.56
N LEU A 35 -7.77 -7.93 33.43
CA LEU A 35 -7.57 -7.06 32.26
C LEU A 35 -8.91 -6.54 31.71
N ALA A 36 -9.95 -7.37 31.66
CA ALA A 36 -11.28 -6.98 31.21
C ALA A 36 -11.90 -5.89 32.09
N THR A 37 -11.78 -6.02 33.42
CA THR A 37 -12.29 -5.02 34.36
C THR A 37 -11.52 -3.70 34.23
N LEU A 38 -10.19 -3.78 34.09
CA LEU A 38 -9.33 -2.62 33.85
C LEU A 38 -9.70 -1.92 32.53
N ALA A 39 -9.90 -2.68 31.45
CA ALA A 39 -10.28 -2.17 30.14
C ALA A 39 -11.66 -1.50 30.16
N GLN A 40 -12.64 -2.14 30.81
CA GLN A 40 -13.99 -1.62 30.97
C GLN A 40 -14.00 -0.28 31.71
N SER A 41 -13.20 -0.15 32.78
CA SER A 41 -13.07 1.12 33.52
C SER A 41 -12.54 2.29 32.66
N LYS A 42 -11.87 1.97 31.55
CA LYS A 42 -11.32 2.94 30.59
C LYS A 42 -12.08 2.99 29.26
N ASN A 43 -13.27 2.40 29.18
CA ASN A 43 -14.11 2.32 27.98
C ASN A 43 -13.39 1.67 26.77
N VAL A 44 -12.58 0.64 27.01
CA VAL A 44 -11.94 -0.16 25.96
C VAL A 44 -12.72 -1.46 25.78
N PHE A 45 -13.15 -1.73 24.55
CA PHE A 45 -13.75 -2.98 24.13
C PHE A 45 -12.65 -4.00 23.87
N THR A 46 -12.60 -5.06 24.67
CA THR A 46 -11.64 -6.15 24.54
C THR A 46 -12.34 -7.43 24.12
N GLN A 47 -11.79 -8.10 23.12
CA GLN A 47 -12.15 -9.48 22.79
C GLN A 47 -10.91 -10.36 23.03
N PHE A 48 -11.13 -11.50 23.68
CA PHE A 48 -10.07 -12.43 24.07
C PHE A 48 -10.17 -13.71 23.24
N GLN A 49 -9.04 -14.17 22.73
CA GLN A 49 -8.92 -15.43 22.01
C GLN A 49 -7.76 -16.24 22.59
N PRO A 50 -8.04 -17.41 23.21
CA PRO A 50 -6.98 -18.29 23.70
C PRO A 50 -6.22 -18.91 22.53
N LEU A 51 -4.90 -19.01 22.71
CA LEU A 51 -3.94 -19.64 21.80
C LEU A 51 -3.65 -21.10 22.21
N ASP A 52 -4.69 -21.92 22.26
CA ASP A 52 -4.60 -23.34 22.61
C ASP A 52 -4.29 -24.25 21.40
N SER A 53 -3.99 -25.52 21.65
CA SER A 53 -3.62 -26.50 20.62
C SER A 53 -4.73 -26.87 19.63
N SER A 54 -5.98 -26.45 19.87
CA SER A 54 -7.16 -26.79 19.04
C SER A 54 -7.68 -25.62 18.20
N LEU A 55 -6.85 -24.61 18.00
CA LEU A 55 -7.24 -23.36 17.35
C LEU A 55 -7.62 -23.55 15.87
N HIS A 56 -8.92 -23.46 15.61
CA HIS A 56 -9.45 -23.30 14.26
C HIS A 56 -9.65 -21.81 14.00
N PHE A 57 -8.68 -21.17 13.35
CA PHE A 57 -8.87 -19.81 12.86
C PHE A 57 -9.91 -19.82 11.74
N ASN A 58 -11.08 -19.24 12.01
CA ASN A 58 -12.02 -18.95 10.94
C ASN A 58 -11.37 -17.94 9.98
N ASP A 59 -11.69 -18.00 8.70
CA ASP A 59 -11.01 -17.19 7.68
C ASP A 59 -11.15 -15.67 7.93
N ASN A 60 -12.13 -15.30 8.75
CA ASN A 60 -12.53 -13.95 9.12
C ASN A 60 -12.15 -13.54 10.55
N PHE A 61 -11.19 -14.19 11.22
CA PHE A 61 -10.92 -13.93 12.65
C PHE A 61 -10.55 -12.47 12.99
N LEU A 62 -10.02 -11.69 12.03
CA LEU A 62 -9.78 -10.25 12.16
C LEU A 62 -10.64 -9.42 11.19
N ASN A 63 -11.63 -10.02 10.55
CA ASN A 63 -12.53 -9.29 9.66
C ASN A 63 -13.60 -8.58 10.49
N HIS A 64 -13.57 -7.27 10.47
CA HIS A 64 -14.41 -6.42 11.29
C HIS A 64 -14.63 -5.08 10.59
N ASN A 65 -15.77 -4.44 10.84
CA ASN A 65 -16.15 -3.17 10.18
C ASN A 65 -15.54 -1.92 10.86
N ILE A 66 -14.54 -2.09 11.73
CA ILE A 66 -13.92 -0.98 12.46
C ILE A 66 -12.76 -0.43 11.61
N LEU A 67 -12.56 0.89 11.68
CA LEU A 67 -11.54 1.58 10.90
C LEU A 67 -10.12 1.14 11.29
N LYS A 68 -9.88 0.88 12.58
CA LYS A 68 -8.59 0.44 13.11
C LYS A 68 -8.76 -0.39 14.38
N LEU A 69 -8.09 -1.54 14.44
CA LEU A 69 -8.14 -2.48 15.58
C LEU A 69 -6.76 -2.62 16.21
N GLY A 70 -6.72 -2.60 17.54
CA GLY A 70 -5.53 -2.98 18.29
C GLY A 70 -5.46 -4.50 18.38
N VAL A 71 -4.33 -5.11 18.06
CA VAL A 71 -4.13 -6.56 18.16
C VAL A 71 -2.95 -6.80 19.08
N PHE A 72 -3.20 -7.40 20.24
CA PHE A 72 -2.15 -7.87 21.13
C PHE A 72 -1.89 -9.34 20.88
N LEU A 73 -0.63 -9.73 20.80
CA LEU A 73 -0.20 -11.11 20.70
C LEU A 73 0.89 -11.39 21.71
N ASP A 74 0.65 -12.35 22.59
CA ASP A 74 1.71 -12.98 23.38
C ASP A 74 2.42 -14.03 22.50
N ILE A 75 3.68 -13.75 22.12
CA ILE A 75 4.43 -14.65 21.22
C ILE A 75 4.86 -15.93 21.92
N ASN A 76 4.89 -15.95 23.25
CA ASN A 76 5.33 -17.10 24.03
C ASN A 76 4.29 -18.24 24.08
N CYS A 77 3.11 -18.03 23.48
CA CYS A 77 2.07 -19.05 23.38
C CYS A 77 2.31 -20.01 22.19
N ASN A 78 1.98 -21.30 22.37
CA ASN A 78 2.30 -22.37 21.40
C ASN A 78 1.81 -22.16 19.95
N GLN A 79 0.72 -21.41 19.72
CA GLN A 79 0.14 -21.17 18.38
C GLN A 79 0.47 -19.78 17.82
N SER A 80 1.34 -19.00 18.46
CA SER A 80 1.72 -17.66 18.00
C SER A 80 2.30 -17.69 16.57
N ASP A 81 3.14 -18.67 16.27
CA ASP A 81 3.73 -18.88 14.94
C ASP A 81 2.68 -19.02 13.83
N VAL A 82 1.60 -19.74 14.12
CA VAL A 82 0.51 -19.97 13.17
C VAL A 82 -0.24 -18.68 12.91
N VAL A 83 -0.52 -17.90 13.97
CA VAL A 83 -1.10 -16.55 13.86
C VAL A 83 -0.23 -15.67 12.98
N LEU A 84 1.08 -15.60 13.26
CA LEU A 84 1.99 -14.70 12.57
C LEU A 84 2.12 -15.04 11.08
N LYS A 85 2.18 -16.33 10.76
CA LYS A 85 2.19 -16.82 9.36
C LYS A 85 0.87 -16.52 8.65
N MET A 86 -0.26 -16.74 9.33
CA MET A 86 -1.58 -16.45 8.77
C MET A 86 -1.79 -14.95 8.54
N ALA A 87 -1.39 -14.11 9.51
CA ALA A 87 -1.43 -12.66 9.40
C ALA A 87 -0.57 -12.14 8.25
N SER A 88 0.62 -12.72 8.07
CA SER A 88 1.48 -12.45 6.91
C SER A 88 0.80 -12.83 5.59
N ALA A 89 0.31 -14.07 5.47
CA ALA A 89 -0.31 -14.59 4.24
C ALA A 89 -1.57 -13.79 3.84
N LYS A 90 -2.33 -13.30 4.83
CA LYS A 90 -3.55 -12.50 4.64
C LYS A 90 -3.30 -10.98 4.60
N ARG A 91 -2.03 -10.53 4.61
CA ARG A 91 -1.65 -9.10 4.60
C ARG A 91 -2.30 -8.29 5.73
N LEU A 92 -2.40 -8.88 6.92
CA LEU A 92 -3.00 -8.24 8.10
C LEU A 92 -2.03 -7.29 8.82
N TYR A 93 -0.77 -7.20 8.38
CA TYR A 93 0.20 -6.19 8.82
C TYR A 93 0.06 -4.88 8.02
N SER A 94 -1.13 -4.29 8.05
CA SER A 94 -1.45 -3.02 7.38
C SER A 94 -1.81 -1.93 8.39
N HIS A 95 -1.95 -0.69 7.94
CA HIS A 95 -2.36 0.44 8.79
C HIS A 95 -3.71 0.24 9.52
N ARG A 96 -4.54 -0.72 9.09
CA ARG A 96 -5.83 -1.07 9.73
C ARG A 96 -5.66 -1.81 11.05
N TYR A 97 -4.50 -2.38 11.31
CA TYR A 97 -4.24 -3.16 12.52
C TYR A 97 -2.99 -2.61 13.22
N HIS A 98 -3.15 -2.18 14.47
CA HIS A 98 -2.01 -1.83 15.32
C HIS A 98 -1.61 -3.06 16.12
N TRP A 99 -0.57 -3.75 15.66
CA TRP A 99 -0.06 -4.96 16.28
C TRP A 99 0.91 -4.62 17.42
N LEU A 100 0.68 -5.22 18.58
CA LEU A 100 1.54 -5.18 19.76
C LEU A 100 1.95 -6.62 20.10
N ILE A 101 3.16 -7.00 19.71
CA ILE A 101 3.70 -8.35 19.94
C ILE A 101 4.56 -8.32 21.19
N TYR A 102 4.16 -9.07 22.20
CA TYR A 102 4.85 -9.16 23.47
C TYR A 102 5.70 -10.43 23.53
N ASP A 103 6.96 -10.28 23.94
CA ASP A 103 7.86 -11.36 24.27
C ASP A 103 8.46 -11.17 25.67
N SER A 104 8.19 -12.15 26.53
CA SER A 104 8.75 -12.25 27.87
C SER A 104 10.15 -12.86 27.93
N THR A 105 10.59 -13.55 26.87
CA THR A 105 11.88 -14.26 26.82
C THR A 105 13.03 -13.42 26.25
N MET A 106 12.70 -12.31 25.58
CA MET A 106 13.66 -11.42 24.89
C MET A 106 14.47 -12.13 23.79
N ASP A 107 13.88 -13.12 23.12
CA ASP A 107 14.54 -13.86 22.05
C ASP A 107 14.39 -13.14 20.70
N PHE A 108 15.33 -12.24 20.41
CA PHE A 108 15.40 -11.56 19.12
C PHE A 108 15.58 -12.51 17.93
N SER A 109 16.16 -13.69 18.13
CA SER A 109 16.39 -14.64 17.04
C SER A 109 15.07 -15.24 16.54
N GLN A 110 14.12 -15.46 17.45
CA GLN A 110 12.77 -15.90 17.13
C GLN A 110 12.06 -14.85 16.26
N ILE A 111 12.13 -13.57 16.65
CA ILE A 111 11.51 -12.46 15.91
C ILE A 111 12.12 -12.28 14.52
N GLU A 112 13.44 -12.30 14.42
CA GLU A 112 14.10 -12.23 13.11
C GLU A 112 13.64 -13.39 12.23
N THR A 113 13.53 -14.60 12.78
CA THR A 113 13.09 -15.77 12.01
C THR A 113 11.65 -15.63 11.51
N HIS A 114 10.71 -15.16 12.33
CA HIS A 114 9.32 -14.99 11.92
C HIS A 114 9.11 -13.85 10.91
N PHE A 115 9.78 -12.72 11.12
CA PHE A 115 9.51 -11.51 10.35
C PHE A 115 10.44 -11.30 9.15
N LYS A 116 11.55 -12.03 9.06
CA LYS A 116 12.45 -11.99 7.89
C LYS A 116 11.73 -12.29 6.58
N GLU A 117 10.77 -13.22 6.64
CA GLU A 117 10.00 -13.63 5.47
C GLU A 117 8.57 -13.07 5.42
N ALA A 118 8.15 -12.33 6.45
CA ALA A 118 6.80 -11.80 6.54
C ALA A 118 6.51 -10.74 5.45
N GLN A 119 5.26 -10.70 5.00
CA GLN A 119 4.77 -9.67 4.08
C GLN A 119 4.48 -8.37 4.84
N LEU A 120 5.55 -7.65 5.20
CA LEU A 120 5.46 -6.31 5.77
C LEU A 120 5.60 -5.25 4.67
N PHE A 121 4.93 -4.13 4.86
CA PHE A 121 4.88 -3.01 3.94
C PHE A 121 5.17 -1.69 4.67
N VAL A 122 5.23 -0.61 3.91
CA VAL A 122 5.59 0.73 4.42
C VAL A 122 4.61 1.22 5.47
N ASP A 123 3.33 0.87 5.33
CA ASP A 123 2.23 1.25 6.22
C ASP A 123 1.99 0.26 7.38
N THR A 124 2.83 -0.77 7.52
CA THR A 124 2.73 -1.74 8.62
C THR A 124 2.80 -1.03 9.98
N ASP A 125 1.81 -1.24 10.83
CA ASP A 125 1.78 -0.73 12.19
C ASP A 125 2.00 -1.89 13.18
N LEU A 126 3.28 -2.21 13.41
CA LEU A 126 3.73 -3.40 14.14
C LEU A 126 4.81 -3.01 15.14
N THR A 127 4.49 -3.15 16.43
CA THR A 127 5.40 -2.90 17.54
C THR A 127 5.72 -4.22 18.23
N TYR A 128 7.01 -4.53 18.34
CA TYR A 128 7.51 -5.61 19.17
C TYR A 128 7.91 -5.08 20.54
N VAL A 129 7.62 -5.83 21.59
CA VAL A 129 7.83 -5.41 22.97
C VAL A 129 8.54 -6.50 23.75
N THR A 130 9.64 -6.12 24.40
CA THR A 130 10.33 -6.96 25.37
C THR A 130 10.17 -6.42 26.78
N HIS A 131 10.15 -7.29 27.78
CA HIS A 131 10.18 -6.90 29.19
C HIS A 131 11.58 -7.15 29.77
N ASP A 132 12.30 -6.09 30.14
CA ASP A 132 13.62 -6.22 30.74
C ASP A 132 13.50 -6.71 32.19
N PRO A 133 14.02 -7.91 32.52
CA PRO A 133 13.89 -8.48 33.86
C PRO A 133 14.67 -7.70 34.92
N ASN A 134 15.70 -6.93 34.54
CA ASN A 134 16.52 -6.19 35.51
C ASN A 134 15.88 -4.88 35.91
N THR A 135 15.28 -4.18 34.94
CA THR A 135 14.75 -2.83 35.15
C THR A 135 13.22 -2.79 35.22
N GLU A 136 12.56 -3.94 34.99
CA GLU A 136 11.12 -4.14 34.84
C GLU A 136 10.46 -3.22 33.80
N ASN A 137 11.25 -2.65 32.88
CA ASN A 137 10.75 -1.74 31.86
C ASN A 137 10.39 -2.48 30.58
N PHE A 138 9.40 -1.94 29.86
CA PHE A 138 9.03 -2.41 28.54
C PHE A 138 9.82 -1.63 27.49
N ILE A 139 10.50 -2.34 26.61
CA ILE A 139 11.25 -1.74 25.50
C ILE A 139 10.49 -2.05 24.21
N LEU A 140 10.17 -0.99 23.46
CA LEU A 140 9.39 -1.06 22.24
C LEU A 140 10.32 -0.97 21.04
N TYR A 141 10.06 -1.79 20.03
CA TYR A 141 10.78 -1.82 18.76
C TYR A 141 9.79 -1.67 17.62
N ASP A 142 10.09 -0.77 16.69
CA ASP A 142 9.40 -0.65 15.42
C ASP A 142 9.91 -1.72 14.45
N LEU A 143 9.01 -2.58 13.96
CA LEU A 143 9.33 -3.63 13.00
C LEU A 143 8.68 -3.30 11.67
N HIS A 144 9.49 -3.16 10.63
CA HIS A 144 8.97 -2.91 9.29
C HIS A 144 9.86 -3.42 8.17
N ASN A 145 9.26 -3.56 6.99
CA ASN A 145 9.95 -3.75 5.73
C ASN A 145 9.35 -2.78 4.70
N LYS A 146 10.17 -2.10 3.92
CA LYS A 146 9.72 -1.16 2.88
C LYS A 146 9.20 -1.85 1.61
N GLY A 147 9.22 -3.18 1.57
CA GLY A 147 8.69 -4.00 0.49
C GLY A 147 9.68 -5.11 0.14
N ARG A 148 9.43 -6.32 0.64
CA ARG A 148 10.29 -7.49 0.40
C ARG A 148 10.43 -7.78 -1.10
N GLN A 149 9.36 -7.62 -1.86
CA GLN A 149 9.34 -7.80 -3.32
C GLN A 149 10.30 -6.85 -4.05
N LEU A 150 10.68 -5.73 -3.42
CA LEU A 150 11.66 -4.77 -3.93
C LEU A 150 13.09 -5.07 -3.47
N GLY A 151 13.30 -6.16 -2.71
CA GLY A 151 14.59 -6.52 -2.12
C GLY A 151 14.87 -5.87 -0.76
N ALA A 152 13.89 -5.19 -0.15
CA ALA A 152 14.06 -4.59 1.16
C ALA A 152 14.12 -5.65 2.27
N LYS A 153 14.97 -5.40 3.27
CA LYS A 153 15.17 -6.28 4.43
C LYS A 153 14.32 -5.82 5.61
N LEU A 154 14.09 -6.72 6.56
CA LEU A 154 13.49 -6.39 7.84
C LEU A 154 14.36 -5.36 8.57
N ASN A 155 13.72 -4.30 9.06
CA ASN A 155 14.34 -3.30 9.92
C ASN A 155 13.69 -3.38 11.30
N ILE A 156 14.53 -3.43 12.33
CA ILE A 156 14.13 -3.47 13.74
C ILE A 156 14.82 -2.29 14.41
N THR A 157 14.05 -1.31 14.85
CA THR A 157 14.59 -0.09 15.47
C THR A 157 13.97 0.11 16.85
N ALA A 158 14.80 0.27 17.87
CA ALA A 158 14.32 0.58 19.22
C ALA A 158 13.65 1.97 19.23
N ASP A 159 12.43 2.07 19.71
CA ASP A 159 11.65 3.31 19.78
C ASP A 159 11.83 3.98 21.14
N ARG A 160 11.32 3.33 22.20
CA ARG A 160 11.28 3.91 23.55
C ARG A 160 11.24 2.87 24.65
N GLU A 161 11.58 3.31 25.85
CA GLU A 161 11.47 2.54 27.08
C GLU A 161 10.31 3.10 27.93
N ILE A 162 9.41 2.21 28.34
CA ILE A 162 8.21 2.54 29.13
C ILE A 162 8.35 1.88 30.49
N ASN A 163 8.22 2.70 31.53
CA ASN A 163 8.16 2.26 32.91
C ASN A 163 6.69 2.21 33.33
N CYS A 164 6.24 1.05 33.80
CA CYS A 164 4.88 0.83 34.25
C CYS A 164 4.88 0.34 35.69
N ASN A 165 4.14 1.05 36.53
CA ASN A 165 3.83 0.63 37.89
C ASN A 165 2.41 0.07 37.94
N GLU A 166 1.92 -0.24 39.13
CA GLU A 166 0.56 -0.77 39.32
C GLU A 166 -0.56 0.22 38.96
N ARG A 167 -0.26 1.52 38.90
CA ARG A 167 -1.26 2.58 38.67
C ARG A 167 -1.09 3.32 37.35
N GLU A 168 0.15 3.54 36.93
CA GLU A 168 0.46 4.40 35.79
C GLU A 168 1.63 3.86 34.98
N CYS A 169 1.63 4.20 33.69
CA CYS A 169 2.73 3.95 32.76
C CYS A 169 3.20 5.29 32.22
N ARG A 170 4.51 5.44 32.08
CA ARG A 170 5.13 6.65 31.51
C ARG A 170 6.33 6.28 30.64
N VAL A 171 6.57 7.11 29.63
CA VAL A 171 7.80 7.03 28.84
C VAL A 171 8.96 7.43 29.75
N LYS A 172 9.91 6.52 29.93
CA LYS A 172 11.13 6.78 30.72
C LYS A 172 12.17 7.50 29.87
N ARG A 173 12.38 7.02 28.64
CA ARG A 173 13.25 7.66 27.64
C ARG A 173 12.91 7.21 26.23
N TYR A 174 13.27 8.04 25.27
CA TYR A 174 13.29 7.70 23.85
C TYR A 174 14.65 7.11 23.48
N LEU A 175 14.65 6.01 22.74
CA LEU A 175 15.86 5.30 22.30
C LEU A 175 16.25 5.68 20.86
N SER A 176 15.32 6.25 20.10
CA SER A 176 15.54 6.80 18.77
C SER A 176 14.69 8.03 18.50
N ASP A 177 14.86 8.59 17.31
CA ASP A 177 14.10 9.74 16.80
C ASP A 177 12.70 9.37 16.28
N LEU A 178 12.28 8.09 16.37
CA LEU A 178 10.99 7.59 15.89
C LEU A 178 9.78 8.35 16.47
N HIS A 179 9.91 8.92 17.67
CA HIS A 179 8.87 9.71 18.32
C HIS A 179 8.71 11.12 17.73
N THR A 180 9.67 11.61 16.95
CA THR A 180 9.70 13.01 16.46
C THR A 180 8.84 13.21 15.21
N ARG A 181 8.47 12.14 14.51
CA ARG A 181 7.69 12.18 13.27
C ARG A 181 6.69 11.04 13.22
N ASN A 182 5.77 11.12 12.25
CA ASN A 182 4.84 10.03 12.01
C ASN A 182 5.56 8.83 11.37
N LEU A 183 5.01 7.64 11.58
CA LEU A 183 5.57 6.35 11.11
C LEU A 183 5.89 6.35 9.60
N LEU A 184 4.99 6.86 8.75
CA LEU A 184 5.24 6.97 7.31
C LEU A 184 6.36 7.96 6.95
N GLN A 185 6.60 9.00 7.76
CA GLN A 185 7.66 9.96 7.50
C GLN A 185 9.04 9.35 7.76
N HIS A 186 9.19 8.52 8.79
CA HIS A 186 10.41 7.75 9.05
C HIS A 186 10.72 6.74 7.93
N ARG A 187 9.67 6.26 7.26
CA ARG A 187 9.78 5.23 6.21
C ARG A 187 9.66 5.79 4.79
N LYS A 188 9.68 7.11 4.62
CA LYS A 188 9.46 7.80 3.32
C LYS A 188 10.53 7.46 2.28
N SER A 189 11.78 7.30 2.70
CA SER A 189 12.90 7.05 1.79
C SER A 189 13.04 5.57 1.46
N PHE A 190 13.26 5.24 0.18
CA PHE A 190 13.48 3.90 -0.36
C PHE A 190 14.92 3.77 -0.89
N THR A 191 15.88 4.49 -0.27
CA THR A 191 17.29 4.47 -0.65
C THR A 191 17.80 3.04 -0.83
N GLY A 192 18.44 2.78 -1.97
CA GLY A 192 19.02 1.47 -2.29
C GLY A 192 18.02 0.45 -2.82
N LEU A 193 16.72 0.78 -2.91
CA LEU A 193 15.71 -0.10 -3.52
C LEU A 193 15.49 0.23 -4.99
N THR A 194 15.12 -0.78 -5.76
CA THR A 194 14.82 -0.65 -7.20
C THR A 194 13.40 -1.13 -7.47
N MET A 195 12.54 -0.24 -7.95
CA MET A 195 11.19 -0.58 -8.39
C MET A 195 11.18 -0.91 -9.89
N ARG A 196 10.48 -1.97 -10.27
CA ARG A 196 10.26 -2.35 -11.67
C ARG A 196 9.13 -1.50 -12.22
N ALA A 197 9.44 -0.71 -13.23
CA ALA A 197 8.53 0.30 -13.76
C ALA A 197 8.21 -0.02 -15.21
N THR A 198 6.97 -0.39 -15.51
CA THR A 198 6.57 -0.72 -16.89
C THR A 198 6.07 0.53 -17.61
N ALA A 199 6.51 0.72 -18.86
CA ALA A 199 6.26 1.91 -19.66
C ALA A 199 5.90 1.50 -21.09
N VAL A 200 5.21 2.40 -21.82
CA VAL A 200 4.80 2.16 -23.20
C VAL A 200 5.53 3.10 -24.16
N VAL A 201 6.05 2.54 -25.24
CA VAL A 201 6.71 3.24 -26.35
C VAL A 201 6.21 2.61 -27.65
N THR A 202 5.45 3.38 -28.43
CA THR A 202 4.84 2.91 -29.69
C THR A 202 5.49 3.53 -30.93
N ALA A 203 6.12 4.69 -30.79
CA ALA A 203 6.76 5.42 -31.88
C ALA A 203 8.18 4.91 -32.20
N LEU A 204 8.78 4.11 -31.33
CA LEU A 204 10.08 3.48 -31.54
C LEU A 204 9.96 1.94 -31.49
N PRO A 205 10.69 1.23 -32.38
CA PRO A 205 10.84 -0.21 -32.28
C PRO A 205 11.49 -0.63 -30.94
N LEU A 206 10.95 -1.64 -30.26
CA LEU A 206 11.48 -2.15 -28.99
C LEU A 206 12.88 -2.79 -29.11
N ASN A 207 13.32 -3.14 -30.31
CA ASN A 207 14.68 -3.61 -30.57
C ASN A 207 15.71 -2.48 -30.64
N SER A 208 15.29 -1.21 -30.49
CA SER A 208 16.19 -0.07 -30.35
C SER A 208 17.05 -0.21 -29.08
N SER A 209 18.23 0.41 -29.08
CA SER A 209 19.06 0.45 -27.87
C SER A 209 18.33 1.16 -26.72
N ILE A 210 18.61 0.73 -25.50
CA ILE A 210 17.94 1.27 -24.30
C ILE A 210 18.23 2.77 -24.13
N GLU A 211 19.43 3.22 -24.51
CA GLU A 211 19.84 4.63 -24.47
C GLU A 211 18.98 5.47 -25.40
N LYS A 212 18.70 4.97 -26.61
CA LYS A 212 17.86 5.66 -27.60
C LYS A 212 16.41 5.75 -27.13
N ILE A 213 15.90 4.72 -26.45
CA ILE A 213 14.57 4.75 -25.86
C ILE A 213 14.52 5.82 -24.75
N PHE A 214 15.51 5.86 -23.84
CA PHE A 214 15.56 6.88 -22.80
C PHE A 214 15.67 8.30 -23.37
N GLU A 215 16.55 8.52 -24.34
CA GLU A 215 16.68 9.81 -25.03
C GLU A 215 15.34 10.26 -25.62
N PHE A 216 14.60 9.36 -26.27
CA PHE A 216 13.27 9.66 -26.80
C PHE A 216 12.24 10.00 -25.71
N MET A 217 12.27 9.28 -24.59
CA MET A 217 11.36 9.53 -23.47
C MET A 217 11.64 10.86 -22.75
N GLU A 218 12.91 11.28 -22.71
CA GLU A 218 13.36 12.55 -22.12
C GLU A 218 13.24 13.74 -23.07
N ALA A 219 13.26 13.50 -24.38
CA ALA A 219 13.22 14.55 -25.37
C ALA A 219 12.00 15.47 -25.19
N LYS A 220 12.12 16.73 -25.62
CA LYS A 220 11.04 17.73 -25.57
C LYS A 220 10.54 18.16 -26.95
N ASP A 221 11.15 17.62 -28.00
CA ASP A 221 10.69 17.81 -29.37
C ASP A 221 9.65 16.74 -29.75
N ARG A 222 8.89 17.03 -30.81
CA ARG A 222 7.90 16.11 -31.42
C ARG A 222 7.02 15.40 -30.38
N LEU A 223 6.53 16.13 -29.37
CA LEU A 223 5.72 15.58 -28.26
C LEU A 223 4.47 14.84 -28.72
N TYR A 224 3.99 15.11 -29.94
CA TYR A 224 2.88 14.39 -30.57
C TYR A 224 3.19 12.91 -30.84
N LEU A 225 4.46 12.53 -30.86
CA LEU A 225 4.90 11.13 -30.88
C LEU A 225 4.94 10.59 -29.44
N ASP A 226 4.12 9.59 -29.16
CA ASP A 226 3.96 8.96 -27.84
C ASP A 226 3.65 9.92 -26.68
N THR A 227 2.76 10.88 -26.92
CA THR A 227 2.37 11.92 -25.94
C THR A 227 2.13 11.34 -24.54
N TYR A 228 1.33 10.28 -24.44
CA TYR A 228 0.95 9.70 -23.14
C TYR A 228 2.09 8.90 -22.50
N GLY A 229 2.82 8.10 -23.27
CA GLY A 229 3.97 7.34 -22.76
C GLY A 229 5.04 8.27 -22.19
N ARG A 230 5.38 9.33 -22.94
CA ARG A 230 6.37 10.33 -22.55
C ARG A 230 5.90 11.20 -21.39
N LEU A 231 4.65 11.65 -21.41
CA LEU A 231 4.05 12.38 -20.28
C LEU A 231 4.13 11.57 -18.99
N GLY A 232 3.75 10.28 -19.04
CA GLY A 232 3.83 9.38 -17.90
C GLY A 232 5.26 9.22 -17.37
N TYR A 233 6.21 8.97 -18.27
CA TYR A 233 7.63 8.87 -17.92
C TYR A 233 8.16 10.13 -17.24
N GLN A 234 7.94 11.30 -17.83
CA GLN A 234 8.44 12.55 -17.30
C GLN A 234 7.76 12.91 -15.97
N ALA A 235 6.45 12.69 -15.85
CA ALA A 235 5.71 12.97 -14.63
C ALA A 235 6.07 12.03 -13.45
N ARG A 236 6.70 10.89 -13.72
CA ARG A 236 7.15 9.95 -12.68
C ARG A 236 8.61 10.11 -12.26
N GLN A 237 9.40 10.95 -12.93
CA GLN A 237 10.76 11.28 -12.45
C GLN A 237 10.74 11.97 -11.08
N PRO A 238 9.89 12.98 -10.81
CA PRO A 238 9.83 13.58 -9.48
C PRO A 238 9.40 12.59 -8.40
N LEU A 239 8.52 11.64 -8.72
CA LEU A 239 8.10 10.60 -7.77
C LEU A 239 9.28 9.70 -7.39
N ARG A 240 10.07 9.26 -8.39
CA ARG A 240 11.29 8.50 -8.18
C ARG A 240 12.25 9.23 -7.24
N ASP A 241 12.47 10.52 -7.51
CA ASP A 241 13.40 11.35 -6.73
C ASP A 241 12.86 11.61 -5.31
N MET A 242 11.56 11.82 -5.14
CA MET A 242 10.91 12.00 -3.83
C MET A 242 10.94 10.75 -2.96
N LEU A 243 10.89 9.57 -3.57
CA LEU A 243 11.00 8.27 -2.89
C LEU A 243 12.45 7.86 -2.67
N ASP A 244 13.43 8.54 -3.29
CA ASP A 244 14.84 8.18 -3.26
C ASP A 244 15.09 6.71 -3.65
N CYS A 245 14.45 6.25 -4.73
CA CYS A 245 14.61 4.90 -5.25
C CYS A 245 15.08 4.90 -6.71
N LYS A 246 15.49 3.73 -7.21
CA LYS A 246 15.80 3.53 -8.62
C LYS A 246 14.60 2.92 -9.34
N PHE A 247 14.40 3.29 -10.59
CA PHE A 247 13.45 2.61 -11.48
C PHE A 247 14.20 1.73 -12.48
N LYS A 248 13.82 0.46 -12.54
CA LYS A 248 14.20 -0.46 -13.62
C LYS A 248 13.06 -0.48 -14.63
N TYR A 249 13.28 0.15 -15.78
CA TYR A 249 12.24 0.29 -16.79
C TYR A 249 12.05 -1.00 -17.60
N ILE A 250 10.79 -1.34 -17.85
CA ILE A 250 10.36 -2.42 -18.74
C ILE A 250 9.53 -1.75 -19.84
N PHE A 251 10.04 -1.70 -21.06
CA PHE A 251 9.34 -1.05 -22.17
C PHE A 251 8.48 -2.05 -22.94
N ARG A 252 7.23 -1.64 -23.20
CA ARG A 252 6.24 -2.38 -24.00
C ARG A 252 5.79 -1.53 -25.18
N ASP A 253 5.35 -2.18 -26.25
CA ASP A 253 4.86 -1.53 -27.47
C ASP A 253 3.35 -1.19 -27.40
N ARG A 254 2.69 -1.58 -26.30
CA ARG A 254 1.25 -1.44 -26.10
C ARG A 254 0.87 -1.42 -24.62
N TRP A 255 -0.30 -0.86 -24.34
CA TRP A 255 -0.87 -0.85 -22.99
C TRP A 255 -1.42 -2.22 -22.56
N SER A 256 -2.20 -2.87 -23.42
CA SER A 256 -2.81 -4.18 -23.16
C SER A 256 -3.26 -4.84 -24.46
N ASP A 257 -3.32 -6.15 -24.46
CA ASP A 257 -4.04 -6.97 -25.44
C ASP A 257 -5.47 -7.17 -24.90
N GLY A 258 -6.39 -6.26 -25.23
CA GLY A 258 -7.75 -6.24 -24.65
C GLY A 258 -7.85 -5.38 -23.38
N ASN A 259 -8.68 -5.78 -22.41
CA ASN A 259 -8.93 -4.99 -21.20
C ASN A 259 -7.87 -5.17 -20.10
N ALA A 260 -7.49 -6.41 -19.77
CA ALA A 260 -6.68 -6.72 -18.59
C ALA A 260 -5.60 -7.79 -18.84
N THR A 261 -5.15 -7.95 -20.09
CA THR A 261 -4.14 -8.95 -20.46
C THR A 261 -3.05 -8.31 -21.32
N GLY A 262 -1.83 -8.86 -21.28
CA GLY A 262 -0.72 -8.43 -22.13
C GLY A 262 -0.26 -6.98 -21.93
N GLY A 263 0.79 -6.59 -22.65
CA GLY A 263 1.36 -5.25 -22.58
C GLY A 263 1.74 -4.80 -21.16
N MET A 264 1.73 -3.49 -20.95
CA MET A 264 2.03 -2.85 -19.66
C MET A 264 1.06 -3.28 -18.54
N ILE A 265 -0.24 -3.43 -18.84
CA ILE A 265 -1.25 -3.82 -17.85
C ILE A 265 -1.05 -5.27 -17.40
N GLY A 266 -0.71 -6.16 -18.34
CA GLY A 266 -0.37 -7.54 -18.04
C GLY A 266 0.86 -7.66 -17.13
N ASP A 267 1.87 -6.80 -17.31
CA ASP A 267 3.05 -6.79 -16.42
C ASP A 267 2.69 -6.50 -14.96
N LEU A 268 1.70 -5.63 -14.72
CA LEU A 268 1.24 -5.33 -13.37
C LEU A 268 0.43 -6.48 -12.76
N ILE A 269 -0.43 -7.11 -13.56
CA ILE A 269 -1.30 -8.21 -13.10
C ILE A 269 -0.50 -9.46 -12.80
N LEU A 270 0.59 -9.69 -13.54
CA LEU A 270 1.48 -10.84 -13.37
C LEU A 270 2.65 -10.56 -12.40
N ASP A 271 2.61 -9.46 -11.65
CA ASP A 271 3.67 -9.02 -10.72
C ASP A 271 5.08 -8.94 -11.37
N VAL A 272 5.14 -8.72 -12.69
CA VAL A 272 6.39 -8.50 -13.45
C VAL A 272 6.91 -7.08 -13.22
N ALA A 273 6.00 -6.12 -13.05
CA ALA A 273 6.28 -4.73 -12.72
C ALA A 273 5.55 -4.28 -11.46
N ASP A 274 6.14 -3.35 -10.72
CA ASP A 274 5.60 -2.83 -9.46
C ASP A 274 4.74 -1.56 -9.67
N LEU A 275 4.99 -0.82 -10.76
CA LEU A 275 4.24 0.39 -11.09
C LEU A 275 4.17 0.65 -12.60
N ALA A 276 3.06 1.26 -13.03
CA ALA A 276 2.90 1.79 -14.37
C ALA A 276 3.44 3.21 -14.47
N ILE A 277 4.25 3.43 -15.51
CA ILE A 277 4.79 4.74 -15.87
C ILE A 277 3.84 5.47 -16.81
N ALA A 278 3.34 4.78 -17.84
CA ALA A 278 2.41 5.38 -18.79
C ALA A 278 0.99 5.46 -18.19
N PRO A 279 0.26 6.56 -18.40
CA PRO A 279 -1.14 6.66 -17.99
C PRO A 279 -1.99 5.71 -18.84
N PHE A 280 -3.05 5.17 -18.26
CA PHE A 280 -3.99 4.28 -18.94
C PHE A 280 -5.42 4.63 -18.56
N ILE A 281 -6.37 4.29 -19.42
CA ILE A 281 -7.80 4.47 -19.13
C ILE A 281 -8.20 3.48 -18.03
N TYR A 282 -8.67 4.00 -16.90
CA TYR A 282 -9.19 3.16 -15.83
C TYR A 282 -10.59 2.66 -16.19
N SER A 283 -10.80 1.35 -16.15
CA SER A 283 -12.09 0.67 -16.35
C SER A 283 -12.40 -0.21 -15.14
N PHE A 284 -13.67 -0.58 -14.96
CA PHE A 284 -14.06 -1.50 -13.89
C PHE A 284 -13.31 -2.83 -13.95
N ASP A 285 -13.15 -3.39 -15.15
CA ASP A 285 -12.40 -4.64 -15.36
C ASP A 285 -10.94 -4.55 -14.88
N ARG A 286 -10.30 -3.38 -15.07
CA ARG A 286 -8.93 -3.13 -14.57
C ARG A 286 -8.91 -2.90 -13.07
N GLY A 287 -9.96 -2.28 -12.52
CA GLY A 287 -10.10 -1.98 -11.09
C GLY A 287 -10.17 -3.22 -10.19
N ILE A 288 -10.51 -4.38 -10.75
CA ILE A 288 -10.47 -5.66 -10.03
C ILE A 288 -9.03 -6.05 -9.68
N PHE A 289 -8.06 -5.68 -10.51
CA PHE A 289 -6.66 -6.10 -10.38
C PHE A 289 -5.70 -4.96 -10.01
N LEU A 290 -6.03 -3.73 -10.38
CA LEU A 290 -5.14 -2.58 -10.29
C LEU A 290 -5.71 -1.49 -9.38
N GLN A 291 -4.85 -0.93 -8.54
CA GLN A 291 -5.17 0.22 -7.73
C GLN A 291 -4.61 1.51 -8.38
N PRO A 292 -5.45 2.48 -8.76
CA PRO A 292 -4.98 3.72 -9.36
C PRO A 292 -4.27 4.60 -8.32
N LEU A 293 -3.04 5.03 -8.63
CA LEU A 293 -2.24 5.89 -7.75
C LEU A 293 -2.54 7.39 -7.93
N THR A 294 -2.78 7.82 -9.16
CA THR A 294 -2.97 9.24 -9.48
C THR A 294 -3.82 9.39 -10.73
N LYS A 295 -4.77 10.34 -10.70
CA LYS A 295 -5.56 10.73 -11.86
C LYS A 295 -4.86 11.88 -12.58
N PHE A 296 -4.40 11.65 -13.80
CA PHE A 296 -3.73 12.67 -14.61
C PHE A 296 -4.68 13.60 -15.33
N SER A 297 -5.73 13.04 -15.94
CA SER A 297 -6.70 13.79 -16.73
C SER A 297 -8.03 13.06 -16.78
N VAL A 298 -9.07 13.77 -17.23
CA VAL A 298 -10.35 13.18 -17.59
C VAL A 298 -10.37 13.01 -19.10
N PHE A 299 -10.50 11.77 -19.56
CA PHE A 299 -10.70 11.50 -20.98
C PHE A 299 -12.17 11.75 -21.34
N ARG A 300 -12.41 12.42 -22.46
CA ARG A 300 -13.74 12.54 -23.08
C ARG A 300 -13.65 12.03 -24.50
N GLU A 301 -14.55 11.13 -24.86
CA GLU A 301 -14.68 10.68 -26.25
C GLU A 301 -15.23 11.84 -27.09
N MET A 302 -14.50 12.21 -28.13
CA MET A 302 -14.89 13.27 -29.05
C MET A 302 -14.75 12.74 -30.48
N CYS A 303 -15.83 12.89 -31.26
CA CYS A 303 -15.78 12.60 -32.68
C CYS A 303 -15.16 13.81 -33.40
N MET A 304 -13.97 13.64 -33.98
CA MET A 304 -13.36 14.64 -34.85
C MET A 304 -13.79 14.39 -36.29
N PHE A 305 -14.56 15.32 -36.85
CA PHE A 305 -14.90 15.30 -38.27
C PHE A 305 -13.91 16.15 -39.04
N ARG A 306 -13.49 15.67 -40.22
CA ARG A 306 -12.76 16.53 -41.15
C ARG A 306 -13.67 17.70 -41.50
N ASN A 307 -13.14 18.91 -41.47
CA ASN A 307 -13.87 20.06 -41.95
C ASN A 307 -14.33 19.73 -43.39
N PRO A 308 -15.64 19.73 -43.69
CA PRO A 308 -16.10 19.47 -45.05
C PRO A 308 -15.36 20.43 -45.97
N ARG A 309 -14.75 19.91 -47.04
CA ARG A 309 -14.29 20.79 -48.12
C ARG A 309 -15.54 21.53 -48.56
N SER A 310 -15.56 22.84 -48.36
CA SER A 310 -16.66 23.70 -48.76
C SER A 310 -17.02 23.37 -50.21
N VAL A 311 -18.18 22.77 -50.44
CA VAL A 311 -18.87 22.88 -51.74
C VAL A 311 -19.07 24.38 -52.05
N SER A 312 -19.14 25.22 -51.00
CA SER A 312 -19.10 26.68 -51.05
C SER A 312 -17.78 27.32 -51.54
N ALA A 313 -16.77 26.57 -51.99
CA ALA A 313 -15.68 27.14 -52.80
C ALA A 313 -16.11 27.46 -54.24
N GLY A 314 -17.29 26.98 -54.66
CA GLY A 314 -17.98 27.48 -55.84
C GLY A 314 -19.47 27.24 -55.65
N LEU A 315 -20.23 28.29 -55.36
CA LEU A 315 -21.69 28.28 -55.52
C LEU A 315 -22.00 27.68 -56.89
N SER A 316 -22.48 26.45 -56.91
CA SER A 316 -22.86 25.77 -58.14
C SER A 316 -24.18 26.38 -58.60
N ALA A 317 -24.28 26.80 -59.87
CA ALA A 317 -25.53 27.33 -60.42
C ALA A 317 -26.74 26.39 -60.22
N THR A 318 -26.49 25.09 -60.00
CA THR A 318 -27.51 24.08 -59.67
C THR A 318 -28.14 24.26 -58.30
N GLU A 319 -27.51 24.98 -57.37
CA GLU A 319 -28.05 25.25 -56.02
C GLU A 319 -29.28 26.16 -56.08
N PHE A 320 -29.36 27.06 -57.06
CA PHE A 320 -30.56 27.87 -57.32
C PHE A 320 -31.76 27.05 -57.80
N LEU A 321 -31.49 25.88 -58.40
CA LEU A 321 -32.53 24.98 -58.90
C LEU A 321 -32.99 23.97 -57.85
N GLN A 322 -32.24 23.76 -56.75
CA GLN A 322 -32.59 22.82 -55.68
C GLN A 322 -33.90 23.08 -54.93
N PRO A 323 -34.42 24.32 -54.78
CA PRO A 323 -35.66 24.55 -54.03
C PRO A 323 -36.89 23.85 -54.63
N PHE A 324 -36.87 23.54 -55.94
CA PHE A 324 -37.96 22.85 -56.62
C PHE A 324 -37.45 21.61 -57.35
N SER A 325 -38.24 20.54 -57.35
CA SER A 325 -37.92 19.37 -58.16
C SER A 325 -38.00 19.73 -59.65
N GLY A 326 -37.25 19.04 -60.51
CA GLY A 326 -37.28 19.31 -61.95
C GLY A 326 -38.69 19.29 -62.56
N GLY A 327 -39.59 18.46 -62.01
CA GLY A 327 -40.99 18.42 -62.41
C GLY A 327 -41.74 19.73 -62.13
N VAL A 328 -41.46 20.39 -61.01
CA VAL A 328 -42.07 21.69 -60.65
C VAL A 328 -41.54 22.80 -61.57
N TRP A 329 -40.23 22.81 -61.85
CA TRP A 329 -39.65 23.74 -62.83
C TRP A 329 -40.18 23.54 -64.26
N LEU A 330 -40.62 22.32 -64.61
CA LEU A 330 -41.18 22.01 -65.92
C LEU A 330 -42.69 22.24 -66.04
N THR A 331 -43.39 22.46 -64.93
CA THR A 331 -44.86 22.69 -64.91
C THR A 331 -45.25 24.16 -64.81
N PHE A 332 -44.31 25.06 -64.52
CA PHE A 332 -44.42 26.51 -64.65
C PHE A 332 -43.54 26.99 -65.79
#